data_AF-A0A2V6M9P5-F1
#
_entry.id   AF-A0A2V6M9P5-F1
#
_cell.length_a   1.000
_cell.length_b   1.000
_cell.length_c   1.000
_cell.angle_alpha   90.00
_cell.angle_beta   90.00
_cell.angle_gamma   90.00
#
_symmetry.space_group_name_H-M   'P 1'
#
loop_
_entity.id
_entity.type
_entity.pdbx_description
1 polymer ?
#
loop_
_entity_poly.entity_id
_entity_poly.type
_entity_poly.pdbx_seq_one_letter_code
_entity_poly.pdbx_strand_id
1 'polypeptide(L)'
;MEPRNGVLKAFEFRRGLIFSFVAIGIVAAMIIFPLRSVTYLKRHERIKPIAAEINALLPSAQRLYAIDPDFQPYLFYVRAPITYLTTLGELPADAHYFLIQLRHQRKFESNPRWATLRPKLLAHISSYRNKESLLFAIEH
;
A
#
# COMPACT_ATOMS: atom_id res chain seq x y z
N MET A 1 -31.73 55.06 -38.82
CA MET A 1 -32.70 54.28 -38.02
C MET A 1 -32.26 52.83 -38.04
N GLU A 2 -32.38 52.18 -36.90
CA GLU A 2 -31.56 51.09 -36.37
C GLU A 2 -31.65 49.73 -37.10
N PRO A 3 -30.48 49.08 -37.37
CA PRO A 3 -30.40 47.66 -37.09
C PRO A 3 -29.09 47.34 -36.36
N ARG A 4 -29.00 47.68 -35.07
CA ARG A 4 -27.86 47.26 -34.21
C ARG A 4 -28.24 46.24 -33.12
N ASN A 5 -29.53 46.04 -32.86
CA ASN A 5 -29.98 45.28 -31.68
C ASN A 5 -30.07 43.75 -31.89
N GLY A 6 -30.20 43.27 -33.14
CA GLY A 6 -30.33 41.83 -33.42
C GLY A 6 -29.00 41.06 -33.36
N VAL A 7 -27.91 41.67 -33.79
CA VAL A 7 -26.57 41.05 -33.80
C VAL A 7 -26.03 40.93 -32.36
N LEU A 8 -26.29 41.93 -31.51
CA LEU A 8 -25.89 41.94 -30.11
C LEU A 8 -26.62 40.84 -29.30
N LYS A 9 -27.94 40.69 -29.45
CA LYS A 9 -28.70 39.61 -28.80
C LYS A 9 -28.25 38.21 -29.20
N ALA A 10 -27.95 37.98 -30.47
CA ALA A 10 -27.45 36.68 -30.94
C ALA A 10 -26.05 36.35 -30.39
N PHE A 11 -25.22 37.37 -30.15
CA PHE A 11 -23.88 37.22 -29.57
C PHE A 11 -23.93 36.94 -28.06
N GLU A 12 -24.82 37.62 -27.34
CA GLU A 12 -25.07 37.34 -25.92
C GLU A 12 -25.70 35.97 -25.69
N PHE A 13 -26.62 35.53 -26.55
CA PHE A 13 -27.22 34.20 -26.49
C PHE A 13 -26.18 33.09 -26.73
N ARG A 14 -25.28 33.26 -27.72
CA ARG A 14 -24.15 32.34 -27.95
C ARG A 14 -23.17 32.33 -26.77
N ARG A 15 -22.86 33.48 -26.18
CA ARG A 15 -22.00 33.56 -24.99
C ARG A 15 -22.63 32.85 -23.79
N GLY A 16 -23.92 33.09 -23.50
CA GLY A 16 -24.64 32.41 -22.42
C GLY A 16 -24.63 30.89 -22.58
N LEU A 17 -24.81 30.40 -23.81
CA LEU A 17 -24.73 28.97 -24.12
C LEU A 17 -23.33 28.41 -23.83
N ILE A 18 -22.27 29.10 -24.27
CA ILE A 18 -20.87 28.72 -24.02
C ILE A 18 -20.59 28.69 -22.51
N PHE A 19 -20.98 29.71 -21.76
CA PHE A 19 -20.81 29.74 -20.30
C PHE A 19 -21.54 28.59 -19.61
N SER A 20 -22.74 28.25 -20.08
CA SER A 20 -23.52 27.14 -19.54
C SER A 20 -22.80 25.79 -19.78
N PHE A 21 -22.28 25.55 -20.98
CA PHE A 21 -21.48 24.36 -21.27
C PHE A 21 -20.20 24.29 -20.46
N VAL A 22 -19.50 25.41 -20.29
CA VAL A 22 -18.28 25.49 -19.47
C VAL A 22 -18.62 25.20 -18.00
N ALA A 23 -19.69 25.79 -17.46
CA ALA A 23 -20.12 25.55 -16.08
C ALA A 23 -20.50 24.08 -15.85
N ILE A 24 -21.26 23.47 -16.76
CA ILE A 24 -21.60 22.04 -16.71
C ILE A 24 -20.33 21.19 -16.77
N GLY A 25 -19.38 21.54 -17.64
CA GLY A 25 -18.09 20.84 -17.75
C GLY A 25 -17.29 20.88 -16.45
N ILE A 26 -17.22 22.03 -15.78
CA ILE A 26 -16.54 22.17 -14.49
C ILE A 26 -17.23 21.35 -13.41
N VAL A 27 -18.56 21.43 -13.30
CA VAL A 27 -19.33 20.66 -12.30
C VAL A 27 -19.16 19.16 -12.55
N ALA A 28 -19.23 18.72 -13.81
CA ALA A 28 -19.01 17.32 -14.18
C ALA A 28 -17.58 16.88 -13.83
N ALA A 29 -16.56 17.69 -14.13
CA ALA A 29 -15.18 17.39 -13.78
C ALA A 29 -14.98 17.28 -12.25
N MET A 30 -15.59 18.17 -11.47
CA MET A 30 -15.55 18.14 -10.00
C MET A 30 -16.18 16.88 -9.41
N ILE A 31 -17.11 16.23 -10.10
CA ILE A 31 -17.74 14.98 -9.66
C ILE A 31 -16.96 13.76 -10.17
N ILE A 32 -16.62 13.75 -11.47
CA ILE A 32 -15.95 12.61 -12.12
C ILE A 32 -14.55 12.39 -11.55
N PHE A 33 -13.80 13.48 -11.32
CA PHE A 33 -12.43 13.42 -10.82
C PHE A 33 -12.31 12.69 -9.47
N PRO A 34 -13.06 13.03 -8.40
CA PRO A 34 -12.97 12.31 -7.13
C PRO A 34 -13.50 10.88 -7.23
N LEU A 35 -14.59 10.62 -7.97
CA LEU A 35 -15.10 9.25 -8.14
C LEU A 35 -14.07 8.33 -8.80
N ARG A 36 -13.45 8.80 -9.89
CA ARG A 36 -12.41 8.04 -10.60
C ARG A 36 -11.15 7.91 -9.75
N SER A 37 -10.76 8.96 -9.02
CA SER A 37 -9.59 8.90 -8.14
C SER A 37 -9.78 7.90 -7.00
N VAL A 38 -10.92 7.93 -6.29
CA VAL A 38 -11.18 7.00 -5.18
C VAL A 38 -11.27 5.56 -5.66
N THR A 39 -11.94 5.30 -6.78
CA THR A 39 -12.03 3.94 -7.33
C THR A 39 -10.68 3.44 -7.84
N TYR A 40 -9.90 4.30 -8.48
CA TYR A 40 -8.54 4.00 -8.91
C TYR A 40 -7.64 3.71 -7.70
N LEU A 41 -7.63 4.59 -6.69
CA LEU A 41 -6.82 4.41 -5.47
C LEU A 41 -7.18 3.12 -4.74
N LYS A 42 -8.47 2.83 -4.54
CA LYS A 42 -8.92 1.58 -3.90
C LYS A 42 -8.47 0.35 -4.69
N ARG A 43 -8.56 0.39 -6.02
CA ARG A 43 -8.16 -0.75 -6.87
C ARG A 43 -6.64 -0.95 -6.91
N HIS A 44 -5.88 0.11 -6.69
CA HIS A 44 -4.41 0.08 -6.62
C HIS A 44 -3.89 0.06 -5.18
N GLU A 45 -4.77 -0.09 -4.18
CA GLU A 45 -4.41 -0.20 -2.77
C GLU A 45 -3.81 -1.59 -2.51
N ARG A 46 -2.50 -1.71 -2.78
CA ARG A 46 -1.76 -2.98 -2.59
C ARG A 46 -1.43 -3.28 -1.13
N ILE A 47 -1.61 -2.32 -0.22
CA ILE A 47 -1.14 -2.40 1.16
C ILE A 47 -1.99 -3.35 2.01
N LYS A 48 -3.32 -3.20 1.98
CA LYS A 48 -4.24 -4.01 2.80
C LYS A 48 -4.27 -5.49 2.42
N PRO A 49 -4.28 -5.87 1.13
CA PRO A 49 -4.21 -7.29 0.75
C PRO A 49 -2.96 -7.98 1.26
N ILE A 50 -1.80 -7.32 1.21
CA ILE A 50 -0.53 -7.86 1.75
C ILE A 50 -0.66 -8.13 3.25
N ALA A 51 -1.19 -7.17 4.01
CA ALA A 51 -1.40 -7.37 5.44
C ALA A 51 -2.42 -8.48 5.73
N ALA A 52 -3.46 -8.62 4.90
CA ALA A 52 -4.44 -9.70 5.03
C ALA A 52 -3.81 -11.08 4.80
N GLU A 53 -2.89 -11.20 3.84
CA GLU A 53 -2.12 -12.43 3.60
C GLU A 53 -1.26 -12.80 4.82
N ILE A 54 -0.53 -11.83 5.38
CA ILE A 54 0.24 -12.02 6.64
C ILE A 54 -0.71 -12.46 7.77
N ASN A 55 -1.83 -11.77 7.94
CA ASN A 55 -2.81 -12.06 8.99
C ASN A 55 -3.49 -13.43 8.83
N ALA A 56 -3.55 -13.98 7.61
CA ALA A 56 -4.06 -15.32 7.36
C ALA A 56 -3.05 -16.41 7.76
N LEU A 57 -1.76 -16.10 7.68
CA LEU A 57 -0.66 -17.00 8.03
C LEU A 57 -0.29 -16.94 9.52
N LEU A 58 -0.50 -15.80 10.17
CA LEU A 58 -0.14 -15.59 11.57
C LEU A 58 -1.34 -15.78 12.51
N PRO A 59 -1.19 -16.60 13.57
CA PRO A 59 -2.09 -16.58 14.71
C PRO A 59 -2.07 -15.19 15.37
N SER A 60 -3.25 -14.61 15.63
CA SER A 60 -3.35 -13.22 16.13
C SER A 60 -2.71 -13.00 17.51
N ALA A 61 -2.51 -14.07 18.29
CA ALA A 61 -1.87 -14.02 19.60
C ALA A 61 -0.34 -14.03 19.54
N GLN A 62 0.25 -14.45 18.41
CA GLN A 62 1.70 -14.56 18.28
C GLN A 62 2.32 -13.27 17.76
N ARG A 63 3.52 -12.95 18.26
CA ARG A 63 4.25 -11.73 17.90
C ARG A 63 5.02 -11.94 16.60
N LEU A 64 4.97 -10.95 15.73
CA LEU A 64 5.76 -10.88 14.51
C LEU A 64 7.00 -10.02 14.75
N TYR A 65 8.19 -10.59 14.56
CA TYR A 65 9.45 -9.84 14.65
C TYR A 65 9.88 -9.37 13.25
N ALA A 66 9.87 -8.08 13.00
CA ALA A 66 10.31 -7.53 11.72
C ALA A 66 11.76 -7.05 11.84
N ILE A 67 12.69 -7.71 11.13
CA ILE A 67 14.14 -7.47 11.23
C ILE A 67 14.61 -6.62 10.04
N ASP A 68 15.12 -5.44 10.36
CA ASP A 68 15.46 -4.39 9.41
C ASP A 68 14.39 -4.20 8.30
N PRO A 69 13.10 -4.07 8.69
CA PRO A 69 12.07 -3.73 7.74
C PRO A 69 12.29 -2.24 7.44
N ASP A 70 12.86 -1.96 6.28
CA ASP A 70 12.67 -0.69 5.60
C ASP A 70 11.20 -0.23 5.69
N PHE A 71 10.89 1.00 5.32
CA PHE A 71 9.53 1.50 5.47
C PHE A 71 8.51 0.67 4.66
N GLN A 72 7.71 -0.15 5.36
CA GLN A 72 6.70 -1.05 4.81
C GLN A 72 5.31 -0.69 5.35
N PRO A 73 4.48 0.06 4.60
CA PRO A 73 3.17 0.51 5.06
C PRO A 73 2.19 -0.60 5.44
N TYR A 74 2.37 -1.82 4.92
CA TYR A 74 1.47 -2.94 5.21
C TYR A 74 1.57 -3.41 6.66
N LEU A 75 2.70 -3.17 7.33
CA LEU A 75 2.89 -3.55 8.73
C LEU A 75 1.88 -2.85 9.65
N PHE A 76 1.42 -1.64 9.32
CA PHE A 76 0.37 -0.96 10.09
C PHE A 76 -0.98 -1.68 10.10
N TYR A 77 -1.22 -2.58 9.15
CA TYR A 77 -2.48 -3.31 9.00
C TYR A 77 -2.37 -4.79 9.43
N VAL A 78 -1.21 -5.20 9.93
CA VAL A 78 -1.03 -6.53 10.54
C VAL A 78 -1.64 -6.51 11.95
N ARG A 79 -2.44 -7.53 12.28
CA ARG A 79 -3.16 -7.64 13.55
C ARG A 79 -2.27 -8.13 14.69
N ALA A 80 -1.31 -9.00 14.36
CA ALA A 80 -0.34 -9.51 15.31
C ALA A 80 0.51 -8.37 15.88
N PRO A 81 0.88 -8.40 17.17
CA PRO A 81 1.84 -7.46 17.73
C PRO A 81 3.16 -7.51 16.95
N ILE A 82 3.70 -6.36 16.56
CA ILE A 82 4.94 -6.27 15.79
C ILE A 82 6.06 -5.72 16.67
N THR A 83 7.24 -6.35 16.60
CA THR A 83 8.46 -5.83 17.22
C THR A 83 9.52 -5.63 16.16
N TYR A 84 10.10 -4.44 16.12
CA TYR A 84 11.12 -4.05 15.16
C TYR A 84 12.49 -4.35 15.74
N LEU A 85 13.28 -5.12 14.99
CA LEU A 85 14.65 -5.48 15.34
C LEU A 85 15.58 -5.00 14.23
N THR A 86 16.85 -4.75 14.55
CA THR A 86 17.83 -4.35 13.53
C THR A 86 18.62 -5.55 12.99
N THR A 87 18.82 -6.57 13.83
CA THR A 87 19.64 -7.73 13.49
C THR A 87 19.00 -9.05 13.94
N LEU A 88 19.41 -10.15 13.32
CA LEU A 88 18.99 -11.51 13.71
C LEU A 88 19.49 -11.88 15.11
N GLY A 89 20.53 -11.21 15.63
CA GLY A 89 21.05 -11.42 16.98
C GLY A 89 20.11 -10.94 18.09
N GLU A 90 19.20 -10.02 17.79
CA GLU A 90 18.22 -9.51 18.75
C GLU A 90 16.95 -10.35 18.80
N LEU A 91 16.79 -11.31 17.88
CA LEU A 91 15.61 -12.18 17.86
C LEU A 91 15.57 -12.99 19.16
N PRO A 92 14.49 -12.95 19.94
CA PRO A 92 14.46 -13.70 21.20
C PRO A 92 14.30 -15.19 20.93
N ALA A 93 14.66 -16.02 21.91
CA ALA A 93 14.63 -17.48 21.75
C ALA A 93 13.21 -18.04 21.64
N ASP A 94 12.21 -17.35 22.17
CA ASP A 94 10.78 -17.68 22.08
C ASP A 94 10.13 -17.13 20.79
N ALA A 95 10.90 -16.59 19.85
CA ALA A 95 10.36 -16.10 18.59
C ALA A 95 9.83 -17.25 17.73
N HIS A 96 8.59 -17.10 17.26
CA HIS A 96 7.94 -18.04 16.35
C HIS A 96 7.88 -17.53 14.92
N TYR A 97 7.66 -16.24 14.73
CA TYR A 97 7.53 -15.64 13.39
C TYR A 97 8.43 -14.43 13.26
N PHE A 98 9.16 -14.37 12.15
CA PHE A 98 9.92 -13.20 11.81
C PHE A 98 9.87 -12.89 10.33
N LEU A 99 10.03 -11.61 10.01
CA LEU A 99 10.00 -11.05 8.68
C LEU A 99 11.36 -10.43 8.38
N ILE A 100 11.94 -10.79 7.24
CA ILE A 100 13.15 -10.16 6.70
C ILE A 100 12.88 -9.63 5.30
N GLN A 101 13.82 -8.85 4.78
CA GLN A 101 13.80 -8.47 3.38
C GLN A 101 14.59 -9.44 2.52
N LEU A 102 14.12 -9.68 1.30
CA LEU A 102 14.79 -10.59 0.36
C LEU A 102 16.25 -10.17 0.12
N ARG A 103 16.51 -8.87 0.00
CA ARG A 103 17.88 -8.32 -0.17
C ARG A 103 18.84 -8.70 0.95
N HIS A 104 18.34 -8.99 2.14
CA HIS A 104 19.15 -9.35 3.30
C HIS A 104 19.20 -10.86 3.53
N GLN A 105 18.48 -11.68 2.75
CA GLN A 105 18.43 -13.13 2.92
C GLN A 105 19.83 -13.75 3.00
N ARG A 106 20.71 -13.45 2.05
CA ARG A 106 22.09 -13.98 2.04
C ARG A 106 22.90 -13.58 3.28
N LYS A 107 22.68 -12.37 3.81
CA LYS A 107 23.34 -11.88 5.03
C LYS A 107 22.83 -12.61 6.28
N PHE A 108 21.57 -13.00 6.28
CA PHE A 108 20.98 -13.76 7.37
C PHE A 108 21.35 -15.25 7.30
N GLU A 109 21.35 -15.86 6.11
CA GLU A 109 21.75 -17.26 5.90
C GLU A 109 23.21 -17.51 6.29
N SER A 110 24.09 -16.53 6.13
CA SER A 110 25.49 -16.63 6.56
C SER A 110 25.69 -16.47 8.08
N ASN A 111 24.65 -16.07 8.83
CA ASN A 111 24.73 -15.93 10.27
C ASN A 111 24.66 -17.31 10.95
N PRO A 112 25.59 -17.66 11.86
CA PRO A 112 25.55 -18.94 12.57
C PRO A 112 24.20 -19.24 13.24
N ARG A 113 23.50 -18.19 13.71
CA ARG A 113 22.20 -18.31 14.37
C ARG A 113 21.10 -18.81 13.42
N TRP A 114 21.23 -18.58 12.12
CA TRP A 114 20.27 -19.07 11.12
C TRP A 114 20.20 -20.60 11.10
N ALA A 115 21.35 -21.26 11.16
CA ALA A 115 21.42 -22.73 11.23
C ALA A 115 20.83 -23.28 12.53
N THR A 116 20.95 -22.53 13.64
CA THR A 116 20.34 -22.89 14.93
C THR A 116 18.83 -22.72 14.93
N LEU A 117 18.33 -21.63 14.36
CA LEU A 117 16.89 -21.30 14.31
C LEU A 117 16.10 -22.16 13.33
N ARG A 118 16.77 -22.79 12.34
CA ARG A 118 16.17 -23.61 11.28
C ARG A 118 14.87 -23.00 10.71
N PRO A 119 14.92 -21.74 10.26
CA PRO A 119 13.71 -21.03 9.87
C PRO A 119 13.11 -21.64 8.60
N LYS A 120 11.79 -21.81 8.60
CA LYS A 120 11.01 -22.33 7.49
C LYS A 120 10.33 -21.18 6.77
N LEU A 121 10.59 -21.04 5.47
CA LEU A 121 9.93 -20.02 4.66
C LEU A 121 8.43 -20.34 4.56
N LEU A 122 7.59 -19.41 5.00
CA LEU A 122 6.14 -19.52 4.91
C LEU A 122 5.60 -18.86 3.65
N ALA A 123 6.07 -17.65 3.35
CA ALA A 123 5.55 -16.86 2.24
C ALA A 123 6.56 -15.85 1.71
N HIS A 124 6.45 -15.63 0.40
CA HIS A 124 7.15 -14.58 -0.32
C HIS A 124 6.22 -13.39 -0.51
N ILE A 125 6.46 -12.33 0.24
CA ILE A 125 5.56 -11.18 0.31
C ILE A 125 6.08 -10.09 -0.62
N SER A 126 5.39 -9.90 -1.74
CA SER A 126 5.68 -8.80 -2.66
C SER A 126 5.21 -7.48 -2.04
N SER A 127 6.13 -6.54 -1.77
CA SER A 127 5.74 -5.23 -1.22
C SER A 127 5.42 -4.17 -2.26
N TYR A 128 4.70 -3.17 -1.78
CA TYR A 128 4.64 -1.82 -2.29
C TYR A 128 6.05 -1.28 -2.63
N ARG A 129 6.22 -0.79 -3.87
CA ARG A 129 7.51 -0.34 -4.47
C ARG A 129 8.54 -1.45 -4.79
N ASN A 130 8.11 -2.66 -5.11
CA ASN A 130 9.00 -3.72 -5.64
C ASN A 130 10.06 -4.20 -4.62
N LYS A 131 9.80 -4.04 -3.32
CA LYS A 131 10.65 -4.53 -2.24
C LYS A 131 10.09 -5.85 -1.72
N GLU A 132 10.73 -6.97 -2.01
CA GLU A 132 10.23 -8.27 -1.56
C GLU A 132 10.63 -8.56 -0.11
N SER A 133 9.69 -9.10 0.66
CA SER A 133 9.88 -9.49 2.06
C SER A 133 9.59 -10.98 2.21
N LEU A 134 10.29 -11.64 3.12
CA LEU A 134 10.19 -13.06 3.37
C LEU A 134 9.67 -13.27 4.77
N LEU A 135 8.60 -14.05 4.90
CA LEU A 135 8.03 -14.45 6.18
C LEU A 135 8.53 -15.85 6.53
N PHE A 136 9.10 -15.98 7.72
CA PHE A 136 9.61 -17.23 8.25
C PHE A 136 8.89 -17.64 9.53
N ALA A 137 8.75 -18.94 9.70
CA ALA A 137 8.40 -19.58 10.96
C ALA A 137 9.64 -20.26 11.57
N ILE A 138 9.73 -20.24 12.89
CA ILE A 138 10.66 -21.03 13.68
C ILE A 138 9.84 -22.10 14.38
N GLU A 139 10.14 -23.35 14.07
CA GLU A 139 9.59 -24.51 14.76
C GLU A 139 10.50 -24.81 15.96
N HIS A 140 9.95 -24.75 17.17
CA HIS A 140 10.61 -25.16 18.41
C HIS A 140 10.20 -26.59 18.79
#